data_AF-A0A453PKY5-F1
#
_entry.id   AF-A0A453PKY5-F1
#
_cell.length_a   1.000
_cell.length_b   1.000
_cell.length_c   1.000
_cell.angle_alpha   90.00
_cell.angle_beta   90.00
_cell.angle_gamma   90.00
#
_symmetry.space_group_name_H-M   'P 1'
#
loop_
_entity.id
_entity.type
_entity.pdbx_description
1 polymer ?
#
loop_
_entity_poly.entity_id
_entity_poly.type
_entity_poly.pdbx_seq_one_letter_code
_entity_poly.pdbx_strand_id
1 'polypeptide(L)'
;LDYGILHPTEKYYPLRPEFAESTFYLYQATKDPWYLEVGESIIGSLNYYTKVEGGFASIRDVSTMNLEDHQHSFFLSETCKYLFLLYDDSFLRNKNYIFTTEGHPLPVMSTWHEKTPRLDVPTNWTVVKRTATNRFVRAHCHPKSVQRQFSGRTLAPHGRVRATYQMCSLATDAGPTMTVG
;
A
#
# COMPACT_ATOMS: atom_id res chain seq x y z
N LEU A 1 24.84 6.21 -2.52
CA LEU A 1 24.43 5.16 -3.47
C LEU A 1 25.69 4.69 -4.17
N ASP A 2 26.02 3.40 -4.06
CA ASP A 2 27.21 2.82 -4.70
C ASP A 2 26.91 2.63 -6.19
N TYR A 3 27.48 3.49 -7.03
CA TYR A 3 27.24 3.50 -8.48
C TYR A 3 27.78 2.24 -9.20
N GLY A 4 28.44 1.32 -8.47
CA GLY A 4 29.02 0.08 -9.00
C GLY A 4 28.06 -1.09 -9.18
N ILE A 5 26.79 -0.98 -8.80
CA ILE A 5 25.79 -2.07 -8.92
C ILE A 5 24.61 -1.62 -9.81
N LEU A 6 24.91 -1.16 -11.02
CA LEU A 6 23.92 -1.11 -12.10
C LEU A 6 23.97 -2.45 -12.83
N HIS A 7 22.84 -3.16 -12.92
CA HIS A 7 22.76 -4.33 -13.78
C HIS A 7 23.03 -3.86 -15.22
N PRO A 8 24.14 -4.29 -15.87
CA PRO A 8 24.67 -3.62 -17.04
C PRO A 8 23.74 -3.64 -18.26
N THR A 9 22.70 -4.48 -18.24
CA THR A 9 21.75 -4.63 -19.35
C THR A 9 20.50 -3.76 -19.23
N GLU A 10 20.19 -3.18 -18.06
CA GLU A 10 18.89 -2.52 -17.83
C GLU A 10 19.10 -1.07 -17.38
N LYS A 11 19.39 -0.19 -18.34
CA LYS A 11 19.59 1.25 -18.11
C LYS A 11 18.33 2.08 -18.29
N TYR A 12 17.28 1.46 -18.82
CA TYR A 12 16.03 2.11 -19.20
C TYR A 12 15.08 2.21 -18.01
N TYR A 13 14.47 3.36 -17.80
CA TYR A 13 13.42 3.57 -16.80
C TYR A 13 12.14 4.12 -17.45
N PRO A 14 11.12 3.27 -17.66
CA PRO A 14 9.88 3.64 -18.35
C PRO A 14 8.77 4.14 -17.42
N LEU A 15 9.11 4.75 -16.27
CA LEU A 15 8.12 5.29 -15.32
C LEU A 15 7.23 4.23 -14.65
N ARG A 16 7.80 3.04 -14.41
CA ARG A 16 7.07 1.85 -13.94
C ARG A 16 6.33 2.08 -12.61
N PRO A 17 5.17 1.41 -12.40
CA PRO A 17 4.32 1.65 -11.24
C PRO A 17 4.68 0.85 -9.98
N GLU A 18 5.45 -0.25 -10.07
CA GLU A 18 5.48 -1.27 -9.01
C GLU A 18 6.04 -0.73 -7.68
N PHE A 19 6.95 0.26 -7.74
CA PHE A 19 7.48 0.89 -6.53
C PHE A 19 6.45 1.80 -5.84
N ALA A 20 5.65 2.55 -6.60
CA ALA A 20 4.56 3.35 -6.06
C ALA A 20 3.42 2.47 -5.53
N GLU A 21 3.08 1.40 -6.27
CA GLU A 21 2.08 0.41 -5.87
C GLU A 21 2.42 -0.25 -4.53
N SER A 22 3.64 -0.79 -4.42
CA SER A 22 4.08 -1.46 -3.18
C SER A 22 4.16 -0.49 -2.01
N THR A 23 4.60 0.75 -2.23
CA THR A 23 4.59 1.82 -1.21
C THR A 23 3.17 2.09 -0.71
N PHE A 24 2.20 2.21 -1.62
CA PHE A 24 0.79 2.36 -1.27
C PHE A 24 0.27 1.18 -0.45
N TYR A 25 0.49 -0.06 -0.89
CA TYR A 25 0.02 -1.23 -0.14
C TYR A 25 0.67 -1.38 1.23
N LEU A 26 1.96 -1.09 1.35
CA LEU A 26 2.66 -1.11 2.63
C LEU A 26 2.09 -0.05 3.59
N TYR A 27 1.81 1.16 3.09
CA TYR A 27 1.11 2.17 3.87
C TYR A 27 -0.29 1.71 4.27
N GLN A 28 -1.07 1.11 3.37
CA GLN A 28 -2.41 0.61 3.70
C GLN A 28 -2.39 -0.49 4.76
N ALA A 29 -1.39 -1.38 4.74
CA ALA A 29 -1.27 -2.48 5.68
C ALA A 29 -0.74 -2.04 7.06
N THR A 30 0.19 -1.09 7.10
CA THR A 30 0.92 -0.73 8.33
C THR A 30 0.47 0.60 8.93
N LYS A 31 -0.04 1.50 8.11
CA LYS A 31 -0.30 2.92 8.42
C LYS A 31 0.94 3.65 8.97
N ASP A 32 2.13 3.17 8.62
CA ASP A 32 3.40 3.81 8.99
C ASP A 32 3.63 5.07 8.15
N PRO A 33 3.74 6.27 8.76
CA PRO A 33 3.96 7.51 8.03
C PRO A 33 5.28 7.56 7.24
N TRP A 34 6.25 6.68 7.53
CA TRP A 34 7.46 6.54 6.73
C TRP A 34 7.17 6.36 5.24
N TYR A 35 6.11 5.61 4.89
CA TYR A 35 5.74 5.39 3.49
C TYR A 35 5.21 6.66 2.80
N LEU A 36 4.73 7.65 3.55
CA LEU A 36 4.38 8.97 3.00
C LEU A 36 5.64 9.74 2.61
N GLU A 37 6.70 9.70 3.44
CA GLU A 37 8.00 10.30 3.11
C GLU A 37 8.63 9.64 1.87
N VAL A 38 8.51 8.32 1.76
CA VAL A 38 8.92 7.59 0.54
C VAL A 38 8.12 8.07 -0.68
N GLY A 39 6.80 8.22 -0.54
CA GLY A 39 5.93 8.76 -1.59
C GLY A 39 6.34 10.16 -2.05
N GLU A 40 6.69 11.04 -1.11
CA GLU A 40 7.20 12.38 -1.40
C GLU A 40 8.51 12.31 -2.21
N SER A 41 9.43 11.42 -1.81
CA SER A 41 10.68 11.20 -2.53
C SER A 41 10.46 10.68 -3.96
N ILE A 42 9.46 9.82 -4.19
CA ILE A 42 9.09 9.33 -5.53
C ILE A 42 8.57 10.50 -6.38
N ILE A 43 7.63 11.29 -5.86
CA ILE A 43 7.06 12.45 -6.55
C ILE A 43 8.14 13.49 -6.88
N GLY A 44 9.03 13.77 -5.93
CA GLY A 44 10.16 14.68 -6.13
C GLY A 44 11.08 14.21 -7.26
N SER A 45 11.42 12.92 -7.28
CA SER A 45 12.29 12.33 -8.30
C SER A 45 11.64 12.36 -9.69
N LEU A 46 10.35 12.02 -9.80
CA LEU A 46 9.62 12.10 -11.07
C LEU A 46 9.57 13.54 -11.59
N ASN A 47 9.22 14.51 -10.74
CA ASN A 47 9.17 15.91 -11.15
C ASN A 47 10.54 16.47 -11.56
N TYR A 48 11.61 16.03 -10.91
CA TYR A 48 12.96 16.52 -11.18
C TYR A 48 13.57 15.91 -12.44
N TYR A 49 13.46 14.58 -12.61
CA TYR A 49 14.17 13.88 -13.69
C TYR A 49 13.34 13.66 -14.93
N THR A 50 12.02 13.51 -14.84
CA THR A 50 11.20 13.01 -15.95
C THR A 50 10.18 14.01 -16.48
N LYS A 51 9.97 15.14 -15.80
CA LYS A 51 9.01 16.16 -16.23
C LYS A 51 9.52 16.95 -17.43
N VAL A 52 8.64 17.14 -18.41
CA VAL A 52 8.84 17.96 -19.61
C VAL A 52 7.66 18.93 -19.79
N GLU A 53 7.72 19.84 -20.76
CA GLU A 53 6.66 20.85 -20.98
C GLU A 53 5.27 20.23 -21.18
N GLY A 54 5.20 19.08 -21.86
CA GLY A 54 3.94 18.40 -22.20
C GLY A 54 3.53 17.24 -21.28
N GLY A 55 4.28 16.94 -20.21
CA GLY A 55 3.99 15.77 -19.37
C GLY A 55 5.24 15.16 -18.75
N PHE A 56 5.38 13.83 -18.87
CA PHE A 56 6.52 13.07 -18.36
C PHE A 56 7.14 12.20 -19.47
N ALA A 57 8.45 12.01 -19.41
CA ALA A 57 9.23 11.27 -20.39
C ALA A 57 9.99 10.12 -19.74
N SER A 58 10.10 8.99 -20.44
CA SER A 58 10.90 7.85 -19.99
C SER A 58 12.40 8.21 -19.98
N ILE A 59 13.19 7.58 -19.11
CA ILE A 59 14.65 7.78 -19.10
C ILE A 59 15.29 6.66 -19.91
N ARG A 60 15.96 7.01 -21.02
CA ARG A 60 16.67 6.07 -21.89
C ARG A 60 17.85 5.41 -21.17
N ASP A 61 18.62 6.21 -20.43
CA ASP A 61 19.80 5.74 -19.70
C ASP A 61 19.91 6.48 -18.35
N VAL A 62 19.61 5.78 -17.26
CA VAL A 62 19.66 6.31 -15.88
C VAL A 62 21.05 6.73 -15.40
N SER A 63 22.13 6.30 -16.06
CA SER A 63 23.48 6.77 -15.74
C SER A 63 23.75 8.17 -16.27
N THR A 64 23.09 8.54 -17.37
CA THR A 64 23.25 9.85 -18.03
C THR A 64 22.03 10.76 -17.83
N MET A 65 20.92 10.22 -17.31
CA MET A 65 19.62 10.89 -17.22
C MET A 65 19.09 11.41 -18.57
N ASN A 66 19.47 10.76 -19.67
CA ASN A 66 18.96 11.10 -20.98
C ASN A 66 17.50 10.66 -21.12
N LEU A 67 16.63 11.59 -21.50
CA LEU A 67 15.21 11.33 -21.73
C LEU A 67 14.95 10.74 -23.12
N GLU A 68 13.90 9.93 -23.21
CA GLU A 68 13.27 9.46 -24.43
C GLU A 68 11.89 10.11 -24.54
N ASP A 69 11.55 10.65 -25.72
CA ASP A 69 10.25 11.29 -25.99
C ASP A 69 9.14 10.25 -26.12
N HIS A 70 8.89 9.54 -25.01
CA HIS A 70 7.92 8.46 -24.92
C HIS A 70 7.38 8.37 -23.49
N GLN A 71 6.06 8.48 -23.36
CA GLN A 71 5.33 8.29 -22.10
C GLN A 71 4.44 7.06 -22.21
N HIS A 72 4.69 6.04 -21.40
CA HIS A 72 3.83 4.86 -21.34
C HIS A 72 2.48 5.20 -20.70
N SER A 73 1.38 4.61 -21.20
CA SER A 73 0.03 4.85 -20.69
C SER A 73 -0.13 4.47 -19.22
N PHE A 74 0.55 3.40 -18.78
CA PHE A 74 0.51 2.93 -17.40
C PHE A 74 1.01 3.97 -16.40
N PHE A 75 1.83 4.94 -16.82
CA PHE A 75 2.28 6.00 -15.91
C PHE A 75 1.09 6.79 -15.33
N LEU A 76 0.13 7.16 -16.18
CA LEU A 76 -1.05 7.89 -15.74
C LEU A 76 -2.07 6.98 -15.06
N SER A 77 -2.29 5.77 -15.58
CA SER A 77 -3.29 4.86 -15.02
C SER A 77 -2.84 4.19 -13.72
N GLU A 78 -1.55 4.04 -13.46
CA GLU A 78 -1.04 3.28 -12.33
C GLU A 78 -0.14 4.12 -11.43
N THR A 79 1.00 4.59 -11.93
CA THR A 79 1.98 5.32 -11.11
C THR A 79 1.35 6.55 -10.45
N CYS A 80 0.70 7.41 -11.24
CA CYS A 80 -0.02 8.58 -10.72
C CYS A 80 -1.19 8.20 -9.79
N LYS A 81 -1.91 7.11 -10.10
CA LYS A 81 -3.04 6.64 -9.31
C LYS A 81 -2.60 6.18 -7.92
N TYR A 82 -1.56 5.36 -7.82
CA TYR A 82 -1.06 4.86 -6.54
C TYR A 82 -0.46 5.99 -5.69
N LEU A 83 0.26 6.93 -6.31
CA LEU A 83 0.76 8.11 -5.62
C LEU A 83 -0.37 9.01 -5.11
N PHE A 84 -1.47 9.17 -5.87
CA PHE A 84 -2.65 9.88 -5.38
C PHE A 84 -3.31 9.15 -4.20
N LEU A 85 -3.55 7.85 -4.35
CA LEU A 85 -4.18 7.01 -3.34
C LEU A 85 -3.41 6.92 -2.03
N LEU A 86 -2.08 7.09 -2.08
CA LEU A 86 -1.23 7.13 -0.90
C LEU A 86 -1.62 8.27 0.06
N TYR A 87 -2.07 9.41 -0.49
CA TYR A 87 -2.45 10.59 0.30
C TYR A 87 -3.96 10.74 0.49
N ASP A 88 -4.77 10.30 -0.48
CA ASP A 88 -6.23 10.33 -0.39
C ASP A 88 -6.87 9.03 -0.88
N ASP A 89 -7.32 8.20 0.07
CA ASP A 89 -8.06 6.96 -0.16
C ASP A 89 -9.54 7.05 0.23
N SER A 90 -10.06 8.25 0.44
CA SER A 90 -11.39 8.49 1.02
C SER A 90 -12.54 7.79 0.27
N PHE A 91 -12.46 7.74 -1.07
CA PHE A 91 -13.48 7.11 -1.92
C PHE A 91 -13.45 5.58 -1.92
N LEU A 92 -12.34 4.99 -1.47
CA LEU A 92 -12.13 3.55 -1.29
C LEU A 92 -12.37 3.11 0.16
N ARG A 93 -12.48 4.05 1.08
CA ARG A 93 -12.73 3.79 2.51
C ARG A 93 -13.99 2.97 2.71
N ASN A 94 -13.90 1.96 3.58
CA ASN A 94 -14.99 1.04 3.94
C ASN A 94 -15.52 0.17 2.79
N LYS A 95 -14.83 0.10 1.64
CA LYS A 95 -15.16 -0.81 0.54
C LYS A 95 -14.15 -1.94 0.49
N ASN A 96 -14.62 -3.16 0.27
CA ASN A 96 -13.74 -4.28 -0.07
C ASN A 96 -13.53 -4.25 -1.58
N TYR A 97 -12.28 -4.10 -2.00
CA TYR A 97 -11.90 -4.10 -3.41
C TYR A 97 -10.57 -4.83 -3.62
N ILE A 98 -10.35 -5.28 -4.84
CA ILE A 98 -9.09 -5.83 -5.32
C ILE A 98 -8.70 -5.03 -6.56
N PHE A 99 -7.47 -4.52 -6.61
CA PHE A 99 -6.95 -3.93 -7.84
C PHE A 99 -6.53 -5.03 -8.81
N THR A 100 -6.84 -4.84 -10.09
CA THR A 100 -6.21 -5.62 -11.15
C THR A 100 -4.73 -5.25 -11.28
N THR A 101 -3.99 -6.02 -12.09
CA THR A 101 -2.59 -5.71 -12.42
C THR A 101 -2.38 -4.38 -13.17
N GLU A 102 -3.48 -3.73 -13.60
CA GLU A 102 -3.49 -2.42 -14.28
C GLU A 102 -4.11 -1.32 -13.36
N GLY A 103 -4.21 -1.62 -12.05
CA GLY A 103 -4.73 -0.71 -11.04
C GLY A 103 -6.23 -0.42 -11.14
N HIS A 104 -7.06 -1.26 -11.77
CA HIS A 104 -8.51 -1.06 -11.78
C HIS A 104 -9.16 -1.65 -10.52
N PRO A 105 -9.89 -0.87 -9.71
CA PRO A 105 -10.54 -1.40 -8.49
C PRO A 105 -11.78 -2.22 -8.85
N LEU A 106 -11.78 -3.50 -8.46
CA LEU A 106 -12.92 -4.40 -8.59
C LEU A 106 -13.56 -4.63 -7.22
N PRO A 107 -14.88 -4.42 -7.05
CA PRO A 107 -15.54 -4.65 -5.77
C PRO A 107 -15.59 -6.15 -5.45
N VAL A 108 -15.25 -6.51 -4.21
CA VAL A 108 -15.43 -7.88 -3.71
C VAL A 108 -16.88 -8.06 -3.31
N MET A 109 -17.64 -8.86 -4.05
CA MET A 109 -19.04 -9.16 -3.73
C MET A 109 -19.12 -10.39 -2.81
N SER A 110 -20.09 -10.43 -1.90
CA SER A 110 -20.27 -11.57 -0.98
C SER A 110 -20.56 -12.90 -1.69
N THR A 111 -21.16 -12.84 -2.89
CA THR A 111 -21.56 -13.99 -3.70
C THR A 111 -20.40 -14.77 -4.31
N TRP A 112 -19.16 -14.25 -4.26
CA TRP A 112 -17.98 -14.91 -4.84
C TRP A 112 -17.62 -16.20 -4.07
N HIS A 113 -17.99 -16.30 -2.79
CA HIS A 113 -17.76 -17.49 -1.96
C HIS A 113 -18.85 -18.57 -2.11
N GLU A 114 -20.00 -18.25 -2.72
CA GLU A 114 -21.15 -19.17 -2.79
C GLU A 114 -21.02 -20.20 -3.91
N LYS A 115 -20.10 -19.97 -4.86
CA LYS A 115 -19.88 -20.84 -6.01
C LYS A 115 -18.43 -21.30 -6.08
N THR A 116 -18.00 -22.15 -5.15
CA THR A 116 -17.06 -23.19 -5.58
C THR A 116 -17.78 -23.96 -6.68
N PRO A 117 -17.22 -24.11 -7.91
CA PRO A 117 -17.78 -25.03 -8.87
C PRO A 117 -18.00 -26.34 -8.14
N ARG A 118 -19.25 -26.83 -8.08
CA ARG A 118 -19.43 -28.24 -7.73
C ARG A 118 -18.67 -28.94 -8.82
N LEU A 119 -17.50 -29.48 -8.48
CA LEU A 119 -16.85 -30.46 -9.31
C LEU A 119 -17.90 -31.56 -9.40
N ASP A 120 -18.62 -31.60 -10.53
CA ASP A 120 -19.37 -32.78 -10.92
C ASP A 120 -18.31 -33.83 -11.19
N VAL A 121 -17.80 -34.42 -10.11
CA VAL A 121 -16.93 -35.58 -10.17
C VAL A 121 -17.84 -36.67 -10.73
N PRO A 122 -17.63 -37.13 -11.97
CA PRO A 122 -18.43 -38.22 -12.50
C PRO A 122 -18.31 -39.40 -11.54
N THR A 123 -19.44 -39.97 -11.16
CA THR A 123 -19.64 -41.00 -10.13
C THR A 123 -18.94 -42.35 -10.40
N ASN A 124 -17.98 -42.38 -11.32
CA ASN A 124 -17.23 -43.58 -11.71
C ASN A 124 -15.72 -43.51 -11.36
N TRP A 125 -15.35 -42.78 -10.31
CA TRP A 125 -14.04 -42.98 -9.69
C TRP A 125 -14.25 -43.67 -8.35
N THR A 126 -13.57 -44.80 -8.18
CA THR A 126 -13.66 -45.68 -7.02
C THR A 126 -13.57 -44.87 -5.72
N VAL A 127 -14.66 -44.90 -4.96
CA VAL A 127 -14.73 -44.36 -3.61
C VAL A 127 -13.74 -45.16 -2.76
N VAL A 128 -12.54 -44.62 -2.56
CA VAL A 128 -11.76 -44.97 -1.38
C VAL A 128 -12.55 -44.42 -0.20
N LYS A 129 -13.30 -45.30 0.46
CA LYS A 129 -13.93 -45.00 1.75
C LYS A 129 -12.82 -44.58 2.70
N ARG A 130 -12.59 -43.29 2.88
CA ARG A 130 -11.94 -42.79 4.09
C ARG A 130 -12.94 -43.00 5.20
N THR A 131 -12.81 -44.14 5.88
CA THR A 131 -13.48 -44.42 7.14
C THR A 131 -13.35 -43.20 8.03
N ALA A 132 -14.48 -42.61 8.39
CA ALA A 132 -14.56 -41.53 9.35
C ALA A 132 -14.08 -42.05 10.71
N THR A 133 -12.78 -41.99 10.96
CA THR A 133 -12.28 -41.95 12.33
C THR A 133 -12.52 -40.53 12.80
N ASN A 134 -13.57 -40.40 13.60
CA ASN A 134 -13.94 -39.18 14.30
C ASN A 134 -12.87 -38.89 15.37
N ARG A 135 -11.70 -38.42 14.94
CA ARG A 135 -10.69 -37.84 15.83
C ARG A 135 -10.75 -36.33 15.63
N PHE A 136 -11.67 -35.70 16.37
CA PHE A 136 -11.60 -34.28 16.66
C PHE A 136 -10.25 -34.03 17.36
N VAL A 137 -9.23 -33.64 16.59
CA VAL A 137 -8.10 -32.91 17.17
C VAL A 137 -8.57 -31.47 17.28
N ARG A 138 -9.12 -31.15 18.44
CA ARG A 138 -9.37 -29.76 18.83
C ARG A 138 -7.99 -29.12 18.97
N ALA A 139 -7.56 -28.37 17.96
CA ALA A 139 -6.41 -27.49 18.09
C ALA A 139 -6.81 -26.38 19.07
N HIS A 140 -6.60 -26.63 20.35
CA HIS A 140 -6.60 -25.59 21.36
C HIS A 140 -5.37 -24.72 21.12
N CYS A 141 -5.53 -23.64 20.36
CA CYS A 141 -4.56 -22.56 20.38
C CYS A 141 -4.76 -21.81 21.70
N HIS A 142 -3.86 -22.02 22.65
CA HIS A 142 -3.78 -21.21 23.85
C HIS A 142 -3.25 -19.82 23.44
N PRO A 143 -3.93 -18.71 23.80
CA PRO A 143 -3.32 -17.40 23.65
C PRO A 143 -2.15 -17.34 24.63
N LYS A 144 -0.91 -17.48 24.13
CA LYS A 144 0.24 -17.03 24.91
C LYS A 144 0.18 -15.51 24.92
N SER A 145 -0.27 -14.97 26.04
CA SER A 145 -0.02 -13.59 26.42
C SER A 145 1.49 -13.32 26.30
N VAL A 146 1.88 -12.57 25.28
CA VAL A 146 3.19 -11.92 25.26
C VAL A 146 3.12 -10.78 26.27
N GLN A 147 3.43 -11.07 27.53
CA GLN A 147 3.71 -10.03 28.51
C GLN A 147 5.00 -9.32 28.07
N ARG A 148 4.87 -8.07 27.65
CA ARG A 148 6.00 -7.14 27.56
C ARG A 148 6.56 -6.93 28.96
N GLN A 149 7.64 -7.61 29.30
CA GLN A 149 8.50 -7.21 30.41
C GLN A 149 9.29 -5.97 29.97
N PHE A 150 8.83 -4.81 30.40
CA PHE A 150 9.68 -3.61 30.45
C PHE A 150 10.59 -3.75 31.68
N SER A 151 11.84 -4.14 31.47
CA SER A 151 12.92 -3.84 32.42
C SER A 151 13.55 -2.52 32.00
N GLY A 152 13.40 -1.48 32.83
CA GLY A 152 13.93 -0.15 32.53
C GLY A 152 15.46 -0.10 32.49
N ARG A 153 15.98 0.79 31.64
CA ARG A 153 17.26 1.49 31.83
C ARG A 153 17.15 2.93 31.34
N THR A 154 17.79 3.78 32.11
CA THR A 154 17.81 5.24 32.16
C THR A 154 18.62 5.91 31.03
N LEU A 155 18.23 7.15 30.67
CA LEU A 155 18.88 8.31 29.99
C LEU A 155 20.31 8.13 29.40
N ALA A 156 20.71 8.75 28.28
CA ALA A 156 20.72 10.20 27.97
C ALA A 156 21.06 10.48 26.46
N PRO A 157 21.56 11.66 26.03
CA PRO A 157 20.83 12.75 25.40
C PRO A 157 21.25 13.04 23.93
N HIS A 158 20.59 14.03 23.32
CA HIS A 158 20.91 14.74 22.07
C HIS A 158 20.18 14.32 20.77
N GLY A 159 19.24 15.19 20.39
CA GLY A 159 19.25 15.78 19.05
C GLY A 159 18.33 15.16 18.01
N ARG A 160 17.03 15.49 18.05
CA ARG A 160 16.28 15.68 16.79
C ARG A 160 15.11 16.65 16.95
N VAL A 161 15.06 17.56 15.99
CA VAL A 161 14.12 18.66 15.82
C VAL A 161 12.71 18.11 15.68
N ARG A 162 11.77 18.63 16.49
CA ARG A 162 10.33 18.41 16.34
C ARG A 162 9.82 19.26 15.18
N ALA A 163 9.28 18.64 14.14
CA ALA A 163 8.26 19.28 13.32
C ALA A 163 6.93 19.17 14.09
N THR A 164 6.55 20.24 14.78
CA THR A 164 5.21 20.37 15.36
C THR A 164 4.25 20.81 14.27
N TYR A 165 3.36 19.92 13.83
CA TYR A 165 2.16 20.34 13.10
C TYR A 165 1.13 20.86 14.11
N GLN A 166 1.03 22.18 14.20
CA GLN A 166 0.01 22.88 14.98
C GLN A 166 -1.26 22.95 14.13
N MET A 167 -2.26 22.14 14.47
CA MET A 167 -3.60 22.23 13.91
C MET A 167 -4.22 23.57 14.35
N CYS A 168 -4.38 24.49 13.41
CA CYS A 168 -5.12 25.72 13.64
C CYS A 168 -6.62 25.36 13.67
N SER A 169 -7.20 25.37 14.88
CA SER A 169 -8.65 25.29 15.08
C SER A 169 -9.26 26.65 14.74
N LEU A 170 -10.13 26.69 13.74
CA LEU A 170 -11.09 27.77 13.61
C LEU A 170 -12.25 27.48 14.56
N ALA A 171 -12.33 28.31 15.59
CA ALA A 171 -13.45 28.42 16.49
C ALA A 171 -14.69 28.89 15.73
N THR A 172 -15.81 28.18 15.91
CA THR A 172 -17.12 28.81 15.99
C THR A 172 -17.61 28.64 17.41
N ASP A 173 -17.71 29.79 18.06
CA ASP A 173 -18.19 30.01 19.42
C ASP A 173 -19.72 29.95 19.42
N ALA A 174 -20.29 29.04 20.21
CA ALA A 174 -21.66 29.11 20.71
C ALA A 174 -21.81 28.12 21.88
N GLY A 175 -21.67 28.64 23.10
CA GLY A 175 -21.67 27.89 24.35
C GLY A 175 -23.04 27.31 24.77
N PRO A 176 -23.07 26.57 25.90
CA PRO A 176 -24.27 25.94 26.43
C PRO A 176 -24.95 26.83 27.47
N THR A 177 -26.29 26.83 27.51
CA THR A 177 -27.03 27.14 28.75
C THR A 177 -28.43 26.52 28.70
N MET A 178 -28.68 25.57 29.61
CA MET A 178 -30.02 25.29 30.11
C MET A 178 -30.31 26.16 31.34
N THR A 179 -31.59 26.48 31.47
CA THR A 179 -32.45 26.53 32.68
C THR A 179 -32.87 27.84 33.37
N VAL A 180 -34.19 27.86 33.61
CA VAL A 180 -35.08 28.50 34.60
C VAL A 180 -35.53 29.96 34.41
N GLY A 181 -36.86 30.10 34.31
CA GLY A 181 -37.68 31.30 34.37
C GLY A 181 -39.13 30.94 34.06
#